data_AF-A0A2E8QVG7-F1
#
_entry.id   AF-A0A2E8QVG7-F1
#
_cell.length_a   1.000
_cell.length_b   1.000
_cell.length_c   1.000
_cell.angle_alpha   90.00
_cell.angle_beta   90.00
_cell.angle_gamma   90.00
#
_symmetry.space_group_name_H-M   'P 1'
#
loop_
_entity.id
_entity.type
_entity.pdbx_description
1 polymer ?
#
loop_
_entity_poly.entity_id
_entity_poly.type
_entity_poly.pdbx_seq_one_letter_code
_entity_poly.pdbx_strand_id
1 'polypeptide(L)'
;MAQESRTRLTTVVLLLVVFGTGLLIGFAVGNEVMSEPENDGSMVAAEIEVDTNESEVEPRRRRIYDQVEPNEQQLRVIDSIVTVHRGRTNTLDEEMRAQLNSGFRLILLETREAIKDVLTSEQAAEYQRLLDENDARRQDRENEDEGN
;
A
#
# COMPACT_ATOMS: atom_id res chain seq x y z
N MET A 1 -49.65 -17.65 -3.58
CA MET A 1 -48.37 -17.56 -4.32
C MET A 1 -48.01 -16.11 -4.71
N ALA A 2 -48.19 -15.11 -3.83
CA ALA A 2 -47.88 -13.69 -4.15
C ALA A 2 -46.84 -13.06 -3.20
N GLN A 3 -46.37 -13.82 -2.21
CA GLN A 3 -45.49 -13.33 -1.15
C GLN A 3 -44.04 -13.75 -1.39
N GLU A 4 -43.80 -14.95 -1.94
CA GLU A 4 -42.46 -15.42 -2.34
C GLU A 4 -41.84 -14.59 -3.47
N SER A 5 -42.66 -14.02 -4.36
CA SER A 5 -42.18 -13.18 -5.46
C SER A 5 -41.65 -11.83 -4.98
N ARG A 6 -42.26 -11.24 -3.95
CA ARG A 6 -41.86 -9.94 -3.38
C ARG A 6 -40.54 -10.06 -2.64
N THR A 7 -40.37 -11.12 -1.84
CA THR A 7 -39.14 -11.34 -1.07
C THR A 7 -37.95 -11.59 -1.99
N ARG A 8 -38.13 -12.42 -3.04
CA ARG A 8 -37.08 -12.64 -4.05
C ARG A 8 -36.72 -11.36 -4.80
N LEU A 9 -37.70 -10.52 -5.12
CA LEU A 9 -37.46 -9.24 -5.81
C LEU A 9 -36.63 -8.28 -4.93
N THR A 10 -36.97 -8.14 -3.65
CA THR A 10 -36.21 -7.27 -2.73
C THR A 10 -34.78 -7.72 -2.52
N THR A 11 -34.52 -9.03 -2.45
CA THR A 11 -33.15 -9.54 -2.29
C THR A 11 -32.32 -9.31 -3.55
N VAL A 12 -32.90 -9.50 -4.74
CA VAL A 12 -32.23 -9.23 -6.02
C VAL A 12 -31.92 -7.74 -6.18
N VAL A 13 -32.84 -6.86 -5.78
CA VAL A 13 -32.62 -5.40 -5.80
C VAL A 13 -31.53 -5.00 -4.82
N LEU A 14 -31.52 -5.55 -3.59
CA LEU A 14 -30.46 -5.31 -2.62
C LEU A 14 -29.09 -5.76 -3.14
N LEU A 15 -29.01 -6.93 -3.76
CA LEU A 15 -27.76 -7.41 -4.37
C LEU A 15 -27.30 -6.51 -5.53
N LEU A 16 -28.22 -6.04 -6.39
CA LEU A 16 -27.90 -5.10 -7.46
C LEU A 16 -27.41 -3.74 -6.95
N VAL A 17 -27.98 -3.24 -5.84
CA VAL A 17 -27.56 -1.98 -5.22
C VAL A 17 -26.15 -2.13 -4.63
N VAL A 18 -25.90 -3.19 -3.86
CA VAL A 18 -24.59 -3.45 -3.24
C VAL A 18 -23.52 -3.70 -4.30
N PHE A 19 -23.84 -4.50 -5.33
CA PHE A 19 -22.92 -4.79 -6.43
C PHE A 19 -22.67 -3.54 -7.30
N GLY A 20 -23.69 -2.73 -7.56
CA GLY A 20 -23.58 -1.47 -8.30
C GLY A 20 -22.72 -0.42 -7.58
N THR A 21 -22.80 -0.33 -6.25
CA THR A 21 -21.93 0.56 -5.46
C THR A 21 -20.47 0.12 -5.45
N GLY A 22 -20.20 -1.20 -5.50
CA GLY A 22 -18.83 -1.71 -5.59
C GLY A 22 -18.17 -1.48 -6.95
N LEU A 23 -18.95 -1.51 -8.04
CA LEU A 23 -18.44 -1.39 -9.42
C LEU A 23 -17.94 0.02 -9.78
N LEU A 24 -18.53 1.06 -9.19
CA LEU A 24 -18.14 2.46 -9.43
C LEU A 24 -16.80 2.85 -8.78
N ILE A 25 -16.38 2.15 -7.72
CA ILE A 25 -15.08 2.39 -7.07
C ILE A 25 -13.92 1.78 -7.88
N GLY A 26 -14.19 0.73 -8.66
CA GLY A 26 -13.18 0.06 -9.50
C GLY A 26 -12.81 0.78 -10.81
N PHE A 27 -13.69 1.64 -11.34
CA PHE A 27 -13.44 2.32 -12.63
C PHE A 27 -12.64 3.62 -12.52
N ALA A 28 -12.51 4.21 -11.33
CA ALA A 28 -11.74 5.45 -11.13
C ALA A 28 -10.21 5.23 -11.03
N VAL A 29 -9.75 3.98 -10.96
CA VAL A 29 -8.30 3.64 -10.96
C VAL A 29 -7.79 3.30 -12.36
N GLY A 30 -8.68 3.18 -13.35
CA GLY A 30 -8.34 2.65 -14.68
C GLY A 30 -8.34 3.64 -15.84
N ASN A 31 -8.52 4.95 -15.62
CA ASN A 31 -8.72 5.87 -16.75
C ASN A 31 -8.12 7.28 -16.60
N GLU A 32 -7.04 7.44 -15.85
CA GLU A 32 -6.19 8.64 -15.89
C GLU A 32 -4.94 8.44 -16.78
N VAL A 33 -5.09 7.87 -17.98
CA VAL A 33 -4.07 8.05 -19.02
C VAL A 33 -4.78 8.14 -20.36
N MET A 34 -4.50 9.21 -21.09
CA MET A 34 -4.92 9.51 -22.46
C MET A 34 -6.36 10.01 -22.68
N SER A 35 -6.52 11.35 -22.68
CA SER A 35 -6.98 12.10 -23.86
C SER A 35 -6.66 13.60 -23.71
N GLU A 36 -5.77 14.04 -24.59
CA GLU A 36 -5.23 15.37 -24.93
C GLU A 36 -6.29 16.39 -25.40
N PRO A 37 -5.94 17.56 -26.00
CA PRO A 37 -4.91 18.56 -25.72
C PRO A 37 -5.53 19.98 -25.61
N GLU A 38 -4.70 20.96 -25.25
CA GLU A 38 -4.68 22.36 -25.72
C GLU A 38 -4.41 23.38 -24.61
N ASN A 39 -3.21 23.93 -24.73
CA ASN A 39 -2.85 25.32 -24.53
C ASN A 39 -2.16 25.74 -23.21
N ASP A 40 -0.85 25.94 -23.42
CA ASP A 40 -0.04 27.05 -22.95
C ASP A 40 0.83 26.82 -21.70
N GLY A 41 2.12 27.09 -21.87
CA GLY A 41 3.09 27.16 -20.78
C GLY A 41 4.15 26.07 -20.76
N SER A 42 5.09 26.13 -21.72
CA SER A 42 6.53 25.93 -21.47
C SER A 42 6.94 24.73 -20.60
N MET A 43 7.32 23.62 -21.24
CA MET A 43 8.43 22.82 -20.72
C MET A 43 9.20 22.15 -21.85
N VAL A 44 10.49 22.45 -21.86
CA VAL A 44 11.51 22.00 -22.78
C VAL A 44 11.60 20.48 -22.73
N ALA A 45 11.50 19.84 -23.90
CA ALA A 45 11.87 18.46 -24.10
C ALA A 45 13.37 18.33 -23.82
N ALA A 46 13.74 17.73 -22.69
CA ALA A 46 15.10 17.28 -22.45
C ALA A 46 15.17 15.81 -22.88
N GLU A 47 15.90 15.57 -23.97
CA GLU A 47 16.29 14.26 -24.45
C GLU A 47 17.06 13.52 -23.34
N ILE A 48 16.65 12.29 -23.04
CA ILE A 48 17.34 11.42 -22.09
C ILE A 48 18.53 10.81 -22.85
N GLU A 49 19.69 11.45 -22.72
CA GLU A 49 20.96 10.84 -23.05
C GLU A 49 21.34 9.91 -21.88
N VAL A 50 21.26 8.59 -22.12
CA VAL A 50 21.68 7.57 -21.16
C VAL A 50 23.19 7.55 -21.15
N ASP A 51 23.80 8.35 -20.27
CA ASP A 51 25.23 8.22 -19.96
C ASP A 51 25.43 7.13 -18.91
N THR A 52 26.36 6.24 -19.21
CA THR A 52 26.62 5.00 -18.49
C THR A 52 27.92 5.18 -17.71
N ASN A 53 27.84 5.07 -16.38
CA ASN A 53 28.91 5.16 -15.38
C ASN A 53 29.17 6.53 -14.77
N GLU A 54 28.47 6.81 -13.67
CA GLU A 54 29.15 7.19 -12.43
C GLU A 54 28.24 6.78 -11.27
N SER A 55 28.83 6.22 -10.21
CA SER A 55 28.11 5.93 -8.97
C SER A 55 27.73 7.27 -8.32
N GLU A 56 26.60 7.84 -8.74
CA GLU A 56 25.99 8.98 -8.08
C GLU A 56 25.55 8.52 -6.68
N VAL A 57 26.38 8.83 -5.69
CA VAL A 57 25.92 8.97 -4.31
C VAL A 57 24.76 9.97 -4.39
N GLU A 58 23.52 9.49 -4.24
CA GLU A 58 22.34 10.35 -4.25
C GLU A 58 22.64 11.61 -3.43
N PRO A 59 22.48 12.81 -4.01
CA PRO A 59 22.80 14.03 -3.30
C PRO A 59 21.95 14.07 -2.03
N ARG A 60 22.61 13.94 -0.87
CA ARG A 60 21.96 13.97 0.45
C ARG A 60 20.99 15.15 0.45
N ARG A 61 19.70 14.83 0.51
CA ARG A 61 18.62 15.82 0.48
C ARG A 61 18.97 16.91 1.50
N ARG A 62 19.23 18.12 1.00
CA ARG A 62 19.74 19.23 1.81
C ARG A 62 18.74 19.52 2.93
N ARG A 63 19.20 19.50 4.19
CA ARG A 63 18.31 19.64 5.34
C ARG A 63 17.84 21.09 5.42
N ILE A 64 16.62 21.33 5.92
CA ILE A 64 16.03 22.69 5.93
C ILE A 64 16.91 23.65 6.73
N TYR A 65 17.52 23.20 7.82
CA TYR A 65 18.42 24.04 8.62
C TYR A 65 19.75 24.37 7.92
N ASP A 66 20.11 23.70 6.81
CA ASP A 66 21.28 24.09 6.01
C ASP A 66 21.03 25.40 5.25
N GLN A 67 19.75 25.81 5.09
CA GLN A 67 19.35 27.03 4.39
C GLN A 67 19.59 28.31 5.21
N VAL A 68 19.85 28.17 6.51
CA VAL A 68 20.14 29.30 7.41
C VAL A 68 21.63 29.44 7.73
N GLU A 69 22.49 28.73 6.98
CA GLU A 69 23.95 28.80 7.05
C GLU A 69 24.51 28.73 8.49
N PRO A 70 24.16 27.69 9.28
CA PRO A 70 24.64 27.55 10.65
C PRO A 70 26.16 27.38 10.68
N ASN A 71 26.80 27.95 11.70
CA ASN A 71 28.24 27.75 11.91
C ASN A 71 28.55 26.32 12.42
N GLU A 72 29.82 25.93 12.45
CA GLU A 72 30.25 24.58 12.84
C GLU A 72 29.88 24.18 14.27
N GLN A 73 29.77 25.13 15.19
CA GLN A 73 29.34 24.85 16.57
C GLN A 73 27.84 24.57 16.62
N GLN A 74 27.05 25.36 15.89
CA GLN A 74 25.61 25.17 15.73
C GLN A 74 25.30 23.86 15.02
N LEU A 75 26.02 23.52 13.94
CA LEU A 75 25.87 22.25 13.22
C LEU A 75 26.09 21.05 14.13
N ARG A 76 27.13 21.06 14.97
CA ARG A 76 27.39 19.98 15.93
C ARG A 76 26.24 19.79 16.92
N VAL A 77 25.68 20.89 17.42
CA VAL A 77 24.51 20.83 18.31
C VAL A 77 23.29 20.30 17.55
N ILE A 78 23.02 20.79 16.35
CA ILE A 78 21.90 20.34 15.51
C ILE A 78 22.01 18.84 15.22
N ASP A 79 23.18 18.33 14.84
CA ASP A 79 23.39 16.92 14.55
C ASP A 79 23.14 16.04 15.79
N SER A 80 23.53 16.52 16.98
CA SER A 80 23.21 15.81 18.23
C SER A 80 21.69 15.73 18.47
N ILE A 81 20.96 16.83 18.21
CA ILE A 81 19.50 16.88 18.32
C ILE A 81 18.86 15.92 17.32
N VAL A 82 19.24 16.01 16.04
CA VAL A 82 18.69 15.17 14.97
C VAL A 82 18.93 13.69 15.27
N THR A 83 20.12 13.33 15.74
CA THR A 83 20.46 11.94 16.07
C THR A 83 19.56 11.39 17.17
N VAL A 84 19.37 12.14 18.27
CA VAL A 84 18.50 11.74 19.38
C VAL A 84 17.05 11.58 18.91
N HIS A 85 16.54 12.54 18.15
CA HIS A 85 15.16 12.49 17.69
C HIS A 85 14.92 11.42 16.64
N ARG A 86 15.88 11.19 15.73
CA ARG A 86 15.82 10.09 14.75
C ARG A 86 15.77 8.73 15.45
N GLY A 87 16.59 8.53 16.50
CA GLY A 87 16.52 7.32 17.32
C GLY A 87 15.13 7.11 17.92
N ARG A 88 14.56 8.15 18.55
CA ARG A 88 13.20 8.09 19.12
C ARG A 88 12.12 7.79 18.08
N THR A 89 12.17 8.44 16.92
CA THR A 89 11.21 8.20 15.83
C THR A 89 11.34 6.78 15.30
N ASN A 90 12.55 6.26 15.12
CA ASN A 90 12.77 4.89 14.66
C ASN A 90 12.21 3.87 15.66
N THR A 91 12.48 4.04 16.97
CA THR A 91 11.91 3.17 18.01
C THR A 91 10.38 3.20 18.00
N LEU A 92 9.79 4.39 17.85
CA LEU A 92 8.33 4.51 17.75
C LEU A 92 7.78 3.83 16.49
N ASP A 93 8.46 3.96 15.34
CA ASP A 93 8.06 3.31 14.10
C ASP A 93 8.09 1.78 14.23
N GLU A 94 9.14 1.23 14.85
CA GLU A 94 9.28 -0.21 15.13
C GLU A 94 8.16 -0.71 16.05
N GLU A 95 7.88 0.01 17.14
CA GLU A 95 6.80 -0.33 18.07
C GLU A 95 5.42 -0.29 17.38
N MET A 96 5.16 0.76 16.58
CA MET A 96 3.92 0.91 15.83
C MET A 96 3.76 -0.19 14.78
N ARG A 97 4.81 -0.50 14.01
CA ARG A 97 4.81 -1.60 13.04
C ARG A 97 4.51 -2.93 13.71
N ALA A 98 5.16 -3.23 14.84
CA ALA A 98 4.93 -4.47 15.56
C ALA A 98 3.47 -4.60 16.02
N GLN A 99 2.92 -3.54 16.61
CA GLN A 99 1.53 -3.53 17.06
C GLN A 99 0.54 -3.65 15.89
N LEU A 100 0.70 -2.84 14.85
CA LEU A 100 -0.17 -2.85 13.67
C LEU A 100 -0.14 -4.20 12.96
N ASN A 101 1.05 -4.76 12.75
CA ASN A 101 1.19 -6.08 12.10
C ASN A 101 0.45 -7.18 12.86
N SER A 102 0.49 -7.15 14.20
CA SER A 102 -0.23 -8.13 15.03
C SER A 102 -1.75 -7.98 14.91
N GLY A 103 -2.27 -6.75 14.97
CA GLY A 103 -3.70 -6.46 14.84
C GLY A 103 -4.24 -6.81 13.45
N PHE A 104 -3.52 -6.43 12.40
CA PHE A 104 -3.90 -6.77 11.02
C PHE A 104 -3.91 -8.27 10.79
N ARG A 105 -2.93 -9.02 11.32
CA ARG A 105 -2.90 -10.47 11.20
C ARG A 105 -4.11 -11.12 11.85
N LEU A 106 -4.52 -10.65 13.03
CA LEU A 106 -5.69 -11.18 13.73
C LEU A 106 -6.97 -10.95 12.93
N ILE A 107 -7.21 -9.71 12.49
CA ILE A 107 -8.38 -9.35 11.68
C ILE A 107 -8.43 -10.17 10.38
N LEU A 108 -7.29 -10.35 9.73
CA LEU A 108 -7.19 -11.13 8.51
C LEU A 108 -7.52 -12.61 8.74
N LEU A 109 -7.07 -13.22 9.84
CA LEU A 109 -7.43 -14.60 10.19
C LEU A 109 -8.91 -14.74 10.52
N GLU A 110 -9.46 -13.83 11.33
CA GLU A 110 -10.90 -13.82 11.66
C GLU A 110 -11.75 -13.68 10.40
N THR A 111 -11.35 -12.80 9.48
CA THR A 111 -12.04 -12.62 8.20
C THR A 111 -11.98 -13.89 7.35
N ARG A 112 -10.83 -14.58 7.30
CA ARG A 112 -10.66 -15.86 6.57
C ARG A 112 -11.59 -16.95 7.14
N GLU A 113 -11.72 -17.04 8.46
CA GLU A 113 -12.66 -17.99 9.10
C GLU A 113 -14.11 -17.63 8.81
N ALA A 114 -14.48 -16.35 8.96
CA ALA A 114 -15.84 -15.89 8.68
C ALA A 114 -16.25 -16.15 7.21
N ILE A 115 -15.30 -16.06 6.26
CA ILE A 115 -15.54 -16.46 4.87
C ILE A 115 -15.79 -17.96 4.76
N LYS A 116 -14.96 -18.79 5.40
CA LYS A 116 -15.10 -20.26 5.36
C LYS A 116 -16.44 -20.74 5.92
N ASP A 117 -16.98 -20.07 6.93
CA ASP A 117 -18.28 -20.42 7.52
C ASP A 117 -19.48 -20.30 6.56
N VAL A 118 -19.33 -19.49 5.50
CA VAL A 118 -20.37 -19.31 4.46
C VAL A 118 -20.22 -20.30 3.31
N LEU A 119 -19.04 -20.92 3.18
CA LEU A 119 -18.71 -21.85 2.10
C LEU A 119 -19.19 -23.27 2.42
N THR A 120 -19.43 -24.07 1.39
CA THR A 120 -19.57 -25.52 1.58
C THR A 120 -18.25 -26.13 2.04
N SER A 121 -18.27 -27.32 2.64
CA SER A 121 -17.05 -27.99 3.09
C SER A 121 -16.02 -28.19 1.97
N GLU A 122 -16.48 -28.47 0.75
CA GLU A 122 -15.63 -28.62 -0.44
C GLU A 122 -15.03 -27.29 -0.87
N GLN A 123 -15.83 -26.22 -0.91
CA GLN A 123 -15.37 -24.88 -1.23
C GLN A 123 -14.40 -24.33 -0.18
N ALA A 124 -14.65 -24.59 1.10
CA ALA A 124 -13.77 -24.20 2.19
C ALA A 124 -12.41 -24.92 2.11
N ALA A 125 -12.38 -26.19 1.71
CA ALA A 125 -11.15 -26.94 1.49
C ALA A 125 -10.32 -26.37 0.33
N GLU A 126 -10.96 -26.06 -0.79
CA GLU A 126 -10.25 -25.43 -1.93
C GLU A 126 -9.80 -24.01 -1.58
N TYR A 127 -10.61 -23.24 -0.85
CA TYR A 127 -10.22 -21.91 -0.38
C TYR A 127 -8.99 -21.98 0.54
N GLN A 128 -8.95 -22.94 1.47
CA GLN A 128 -7.78 -23.16 2.32
C GLN A 128 -6.53 -23.50 1.49
N ARG A 129 -6.65 -24.38 0.48
CA ARG A 129 -5.54 -24.72 -0.42
C ARG A 129 -4.96 -23.48 -1.11
N LEU A 130 -5.83 -22.57 -1.59
CA LEU A 130 -5.41 -21.33 -2.24
C LEU A 130 -4.73 -20.35 -1.28
N LEU A 131 -5.19 -20.29 -0.02
CA LEU A 131 -4.54 -19.49 1.02
C LEU A 131 -3.15 -20.01 1.32
N ASP A 132 -3.00 -21.32 1.49
CA ASP A 132 -1.71 -21.96 1.79
C ASP A 132 -0.69 -21.73 0.65
N GLU A 133 -1.15 -21.83 -0.61
CA GLU A 133 -0.31 -21.55 -1.79
C GLU A 133 0.12 -20.08 -1.88
N ASN A 134 -0.74 -19.15 -1.47
CA ASN A 134 -0.41 -17.74 -1.44
C ASN A 134 0.59 -17.43 -0.31
N ASP A 135 0.35 -17.96 0.88
CA ASP A 135 1.19 -17.77 2.05
C ASP A 135 2.60 -18.36 1.80
N ALA A 136 2.72 -19.50 1.10
CA ALA A 136 4.00 -20.06 0.64
C ALA A 136 4.74 -19.13 -0.33
N ARG A 137 4.06 -18.65 -1.39
CA ARG A 137 4.64 -17.71 -2.36
C ARG A 137 5.12 -16.41 -1.72
N ARG A 138 4.48 -15.98 -0.64
CA ARG A 138 4.88 -14.78 0.09
C ARG A 138 6.16 -15.03 0.91
N GLN A 139 6.25 -16.18 1.59
CA GLN A 139 7.46 -16.56 2.33
C GLN A 139 8.67 -16.70 1.41
N ASP A 140 8.49 -17.27 0.20
CA ASP A 140 9.58 -17.43 -0.76
C ASP A 140 10.18 -16.07 -1.17
N ARG A 141 9.34 -15.05 -1.43
CA ARG A 141 9.81 -13.69 -1.75
C ARG A 141 10.53 -13.02 -0.58
N GLU A 142 10.01 -13.18 0.64
CA GLU A 142 10.64 -12.63 1.84
C GLU A 142 12.03 -13.25 2.06
N ASN A 143 12.20 -14.55 1.80
CA ASN A 143 13.49 -15.23 1.87
C ASN A 143 14.47 -14.85 0.74
N GLU A 144 13.96 -14.53 -0.45
CA GLU A 144 14.76 -14.04 -1.59
C GLU A 144 15.34 -12.65 -1.32
N ASP A 145 14.56 -11.76 -0.70
CA ASP A 145 14.97 -10.39 -0.36
C ASP A 145 15.97 -10.34 0.82
N GLU A 146 15.93 -11.31 1.75
CA GLU A 146 16.90 -11.42 2.87
C GLU A 146 18.24 -12.08 2.47
N GLY A 147 18.30 -12.74 1.31
CA GLY A 147 19.46 -13.50 0.84
C GLY A 147 20.42 -12.73 -0.07
N ASN A 148 20.13 -11.47 -0.39
CA ASN A 148 20.90 -10.60 -1.29
C ASN A 148 21.43 -9.35 -0.58
#